data_AF-A0A928XTF7-F1
#
_entry.id   AF-A0A928XTF7-F1
#
_cell.length_a   1.000
_cell.length_b   1.000
_cell.length_c   1.000
_cell.angle_alpha   90.00
_cell.angle_beta   90.00
_cell.angle_gamma   90.00
#
_symmetry.space_group_name_H-M   'P 1'
#
loop_
_entity.id
_entity.type
_entity.pdbx_description
1 polymer ?
#
loop_
_entity_poly.entity_id
_entity_poly.type
_entity_poly.pdbx_seq_one_letter_code
_entity_poly.pdbx_strand_id
1 'polypeptide(L)'
;MPFDPNLPQENTPVDAVQMRGQLNGLKDLIDAVGSITAVVVDAVISLPPGDPATVSISLTGTTLHFTFGIPEGQTGPQGMPGNDGGPGPVGPQGPPFAQAVVDAVNTLPPGSPASVGVNFDGTHVRFTFEIPQGYEGPAGAQGEPGEVSQAQLDTAISGTSPNTNNVGTLDTPFGDPDMEALRQKLNELILNGRR
;
A
#
# COMPACT_ATOMS: atom_id res chain seq x y z
N MET A 1 -0.08 -56.92 -21.20
CA MET A 1 1.30 -56.91 -21.76
C MET A 1 1.74 -55.45 -21.77
N PRO A 2 2.98 -55.12 -21.40
CA PRO A 2 3.47 -53.75 -21.54
C PRO A 2 3.34 -53.29 -22.98
N PHE A 3 3.08 -51.99 -23.19
CA PHE A 3 3.16 -51.41 -24.53
C PHE A 3 4.55 -51.59 -25.11
N ASP A 4 4.65 -52.00 -26.37
CA ASP A 4 5.90 -52.12 -27.11
C ASP A 4 5.80 -51.31 -28.40
N PRO A 5 6.54 -50.20 -28.53
CA PRO A 5 6.48 -49.35 -29.71
C PRO A 5 6.96 -50.03 -31.00
N ASN A 6 7.61 -51.19 -30.92
CA ASN A 6 8.06 -51.96 -32.08
C ASN A 6 7.01 -52.94 -32.62
N LEU A 7 5.82 -52.98 -32.01
CA LEU A 7 4.71 -53.84 -32.41
C LEU A 7 3.48 -53.03 -32.84
N PRO A 8 2.66 -53.56 -33.78
CA PRO A 8 2.90 -54.78 -34.55
C PRO A 8 4.01 -54.58 -35.61
N GLN A 9 4.72 -55.66 -35.96
CA GLN A 9 5.74 -55.59 -37.01
C GLN A 9 5.10 -55.32 -38.38
N GLU A 10 5.68 -54.39 -39.13
CA GLU A 10 5.27 -54.11 -40.50
C GLU A 10 5.38 -55.37 -41.37
N ASN A 11 4.47 -55.52 -42.35
CA ASN A 11 4.40 -56.65 -43.26
C ASN A 11 4.09 -58.02 -42.62
N THR A 12 3.48 -58.04 -41.43
CA THR A 12 2.96 -59.27 -40.80
C THR A 12 1.42 -59.30 -40.79
N PRO A 13 0.78 -60.49 -40.87
CA PRO A 13 -0.68 -60.59 -40.69
C PRO A 13 -1.11 -60.06 -39.32
N VAL A 14 -2.22 -59.32 -39.27
CA VAL A 14 -2.73 -58.72 -38.04
C VAL A 14 -3.24 -59.79 -37.07
N ASP A 15 -2.69 -59.82 -35.86
CA ASP A 15 -3.17 -60.64 -34.75
C ASP A 15 -4.02 -59.81 -33.77
N ALA A 16 -5.29 -60.19 -33.64
CA ALA A 16 -6.25 -59.50 -32.76
C ALA A 16 -5.87 -59.57 -31.27
N VAL A 17 -5.20 -60.63 -30.82
CA VAL A 17 -4.71 -60.77 -29.44
C VAL A 17 -3.55 -59.80 -29.21
N GLN A 18 -2.61 -59.71 -30.14
CA GLN A 18 -1.49 -58.78 -30.05
C GLN A 18 -1.97 -57.32 -30.05
N MET A 19 -2.91 -56.98 -30.94
CA MET A 19 -3.49 -55.64 -31.03
C MET A 19 -4.21 -55.24 -29.73
N ARG A 20 -5.04 -56.12 -29.15
CA ARG A 20 -5.64 -55.86 -27.82
C ARG A 20 -4.59 -55.66 -26.73
N GLY A 21 -3.51 -56.45 -26.76
CA GLY A 21 -2.40 -56.30 -25.84
C GLY A 21 -1.74 -54.93 -25.92
N GLN A 22 -1.46 -54.45 -27.13
CA GLN A 22 -0.86 -53.13 -27.38
C GLN A 22 -1.79 -51.98 -26.97
N LEU A 23 -3.07 -52.06 -27.33
CA LEU A 23 -4.05 -51.02 -26.98
C LEU A 23 -4.27 -50.92 -25.46
N ASN A 24 -4.34 -52.06 -24.76
CA ASN A 24 -4.44 -52.08 -23.31
C ASN A 24 -3.16 -51.55 -22.66
N GLY A 25 -1.98 -51.94 -23.14
CA GLY A 25 -0.71 -51.41 -22.62
C GLY A 25 -0.56 -49.90 -22.87
N LEU A 26 -1.03 -49.40 -24.01
CA LEU A 26 -1.07 -47.96 -24.29
C LEU A 26 -2.06 -47.24 -23.39
N LYS A 27 -3.24 -47.82 -23.13
CA LYS A 27 -4.22 -47.28 -22.17
C LYS A 27 -3.64 -47.21 -20.77
N ASP A 28 -2.96 -48.26 -20.33
CA ASP A 28 -2.28 -48.31 -19.03
C ASP A 28 -1.20 -47.21 -18.95
N LEU A 29 -0.43 -46.99 -20.02
CA LEU A 29 0.54 -45.88 -20.09
C LEU A 29 -0.13 -44.51 -20.06
N ILE A 30 -1.24 -44.32 -20.80
CA ILE A 30 -2.00 -43.06 -20.83
C ILE A 30 -2.59 -42.76 -19.45
N ASP A 31 -3.13 -43.76 -18.77
CA ASP A 31 -3.66 -43.62 -17.40
C ASP A 31 -2.54 -43.38 -16.39
N ALA A 32 -1.34 -43.89 -16.66
CA ALA A 32 -0.15 -43.67 -15.84
C ALA A 32 0.52 -42.31 -16.10
N VAL A 33 0.16 -41.58 -17.15
CA VAL A 33 0.52 -40.16 -17.28
C VAL A 33 -0.20 -39.43 -16.16
N GLY A 34 0.54 -39.15 -15.08
CA GLY A 34 0.02 -38.48 -13.89
C GLY A 34 -0.61 -37.15 -14.25
N SER A 35 -1.93 -37.12 -14.38
CA SER A 35 -2.68 -35.89 -14.43
C SER A 35 -2.66 -35.26 -13.04
N ILE A 36 -2.56 -33.93 -12.99
CA ILE A 36 -2.78 -33.22 -11.74
C ILE A 36 -4.26 -33.37 -11.42
N THR A 37 -4.58 -33.96 -10.27
CA THR A 37 -5.96 -34.16 -9.82
C THR A 37 -6.38 -33.12 -8.78
N ALA A 38 -5.41 -32.47 -8.15
CA ALA A 38 -5.65 -31.47 -7.13
C ALA A 38 -4.47 -30.49 -7.04
N VAL A 39 -4.77 -29.30 -6.51
CA VAL A 39 -3.78 -28.30 -6.14
C VAL A 39 -4.11 -27.80 -4.75
N VAL A 40 -3.10 -27.71 -3.90
CA VAL A 40 -3.24 -27.19 -2.53
C VAL A 40 -2.17 -26.15 -2.25
N VAL A 41 -2.51 -25.22 -1.34
CA VAL A 41 -1.55 -24.31 -0.71
C VAL A 41 -1.27 -24.88 0.67
N ASP A 42 -0.04 -25.33 0.89
CA ASP A 42 0.38 -25.91 2.18
C ASP A 42 0.67 -24.81 3.19
N ALA A 43 1.32 -23.73 2.75
CA ALA A 43 1.70 -22.64 3.62
C ALA A 43 1.79 -21.30 2.87
N VAL A 44 1.45 -20.25 3.63
CA VAL A 44 1.75 -18.86 3.29
C VAL A 44 2.57 -18.30 4.44
N ILE A 45 3.81 -17.91 4.14
CA ILE A 45 4.79 -17.48 5.12
C ILE A 45 5.05 -15.99 4.90
N SER A 46 4.94 -15.19 5.96
CA SER A 46 5.41 -13.80 5.93
C SER A 46 6.93 -13.76 5.89
N LEU A 47 7.49 -13.03 4.93
CA LEU A 47 8.92 -12.77 4.82
C LEU A 47 9.24 -11.35 5.34
N PRO A 48 10.47 -11.10 5.82
CA PRO A 48 10.91 -9.75 6.18
C PRO A 48 10.67 -8.71 5.06
N PRO A 49 10.40 -7.44 5.42
CA PRO A 49 10.27 -6.38 4.42
C PRO A 49 11.54 -6.21 3.58
N GLY A 50 11.37 -6.16 2.26
CA GLY A 50 12.47 -6.01 1.30
C GLY A 50 13.08 -7.32 0.80
N ASP A 51 12.75 -8.46 1.40
CA ASP A 51 13.10 -9.77 0.84
C ASP A 51 12.30 -10.04 -0.44
N PRO A 52 12.86 -10.79 -1.42
CA PRO A 52 12.12 -11.16 -2.61
C PRO A 52 10.99 -12.13 -2.26
N ALA A 53 9.82 -11.96 -2.89
CA ALA A 53 8.76 -12.94 -2.80
C ALA A 53 9.21 -14.29 -3.37
N THR A 54 8.77 -15.40 -2.74
CA THR A 54 9.16 -16.75 -3.15
C THR A 54 7.94 -17.64 -3.36
N VAL A 55 8.07 -18.60 -4.27
CA VAL A 55 7.13 -19.72 -4.39
C VAL A 55 7.93 -21.01 -4.55
N SER A 56 7.55 -22.05 -3.83
CA SER A 56 8.05 -23.40 -4.04
C SER A 56 6.88 -24.34 -4.36
N ILE A 57 7.15 -25.29 -5.25
CA ILE A 57 6.17 -26.27 -5.70
C ILE A 57 6.76 -27.66 -5.55
N SER A 58 5.94 -28.60 -5.10
CA SER A 58 6.23 -30.03 -5.13
C SER A 58 5.04 -30.81 -5.65
N LEU A 59 5.29 -31.98 -6.24
CA LEU A 59 4.25 -32.91 -6.66
C LEU A 59 4.28 -34.12 -5.72
N THR A 60 3.18 -34.33 -5.00
CA THR A 60 3.00 -35.50 -4.14
C THR A 60 1.86 -36.35 -4.71
N GLY A 61 2.20 -37.51 -5.28
CA GLY A 61 1.25 -38.30 -6.06
C GLY A 61 0.77 -37.52 -7.28
N THR A 62 -0.52 -37.16 -7.31
CA THR A 62 -1.15 -36.35 -8.36
C THR A 62 -1.54 -34.94 -7.88
N THR A 63 -1.11 -34.53 -6.67
CA THR A 63 -1.45 -33.21 -6.10
C THR A 63 -0.25 -32.27 -6.17
N LEU A 64 -0.44 -31.07 -6.72
CA LEU A 64 0.53 -29.99 -6.63
C LEU A 64 0.40 -29.30 -5.26
N HIS A 65 1.53 -29.16 -4.59
CA HIS A 65 1.66 -28.54 -3.29
C HIS A 65 2.46 -27.24 -3.43
N PHE A 66 1.84 -26.11 -3.11
CA PHE A 66 2.47 -24.79 -3.15
C PHE A 66 2.79 -24.28 -1.75
N THR A 67 3.95 -23.65 -1.60
CA THR A 67 4.26 -22.79 -0.46
C THR A 67 4.67 -21.42 -0.97
N PHE A 68 4.03 -20.37 -0.43
CA PHE A 68 4.29 -18.98 -0.78
C PHE A 68 5.03 -18.28 0.34
N GLY A 69 6.05 -17.50 -0.03
CA GLY A 69 6.70 -16.52 0.83
C GLY A 69 6.31 -15.12 0.36
N ILE A 70 5.52 -14.40 1.17
CA ILE A 70 5.03 -13.06 0.87
C ILE A 70 5.76 -12.07 1.79
N PRO A 71 6.58 -11.16 1.24
CA PRO A 71 7.22 -10.11 2.02
C PRO A 71 6.20 -9.20 2.68
N GLU A 72 6.46 -8.84 3.92
CA GLU A 72 5.69 -7.81 4.60
C GLU A 72 5.88 -6.47 3.90
N GLY A 73 4.78 -5.69 3.82
CA GLY A 73 4.86 -4.31 3.36
C GLY A 73 5.79 -3.52 4.27
N GLN A 74 6.67 -2.71 3.69
CA GLN A 74 7.46 -1.78 4.48
C GLN A 74 6.53 -0.81 5.22
N THR A 75 6.84 -0.51 6.48
CA THR A 75 6.21 0.62 7.16
C THR A 75 6.41 1.86 6.30
N GLY A 76 5.33 2.62 6.07
CA GLY A 76 5.41 3.86 5.33
C GLY A 76 6.48 4.78 5.93
N PRO A 77 7.19 5.59 5.12
CA PRO A 77 8.08 6.60 5.66
C PRO A 77 7.31 7.54 6.58
N GLN A 78 8.01 8.16 7.55
CA GLN A 78 7.41 9.21 8.37
C GLN A 78 6.78 10.27 7.46
N GLY A 79 5.53 10.66 7.75
CA GLY A 79 4.88 11.72 7.00
C GLY A 79 5.75 12.99 7.03
N MET A 80 6.09 13.53 5.87
CA MET A 80 6.76 14.84 5.82
C MET A 80 5.82 15.90 6.42
N PRO A 81 6.34 16.95 7.10
CA PRO A 81 5.56 18.16 7.32
C PRO A 81 4.96 18.63 5.99
N GLY A 82 3.64 18.85 5.96
CA GLY A 82 2.88 18.90 4.72
C GLY A 82 3.39 19.93 3.70
N ASN A 83 3.64 19.45 2.48
CA ASN A 83 3.51 20.17 1.22
C ASN A 83 3.01 19.17 0.16
N ASP A 84 2.04 19.57 -0.66
CA ASP A 84 1.27 18.69 -1.55
C ASP A 84 2.16 17.84 -2.49
N GLY A 85 1.93 16.52 -2.52
CA GLY A 85 2.64 15.57 -3.40
C GLY A 85 1.66 14.67 -4.17
N GLY A 86 1.83 14.62 -5.50
CA GLY A 86 0.99 13.82 -6.40
C GLY A 86 1.23 12.30 -6.35
N PRO A 87 0.39 11.50 -7.05
CA PRO A 87 0.40 10.03 -6.95
C PRO A 87 1.68 9.37 -7.49
N GLY A 88 2.16 8.35 -6.77
CA GLY A 88 3.33 7.56 -7.16
C GLY A 88 3.09 6.59 -8.34
N PRO A 89 4.15 6.15 -9.03
CA PRO A 89 4.05 5.28 -10.20
C PRO A 89 3.70 3.84 -9.83
N VAL A 90 2.89 3.18 -10.68
CA VAL A 90 2.57 1.75 -10.61
C VAL A 90 3.79 0.92 -11.00
N GLY A 91 4.06 -0.16 -10.26
CA GLY A 91 5.19 -1.06 -10.50
C GLY A 91 5.07 -1.90 -11.79
N PRO A 92 6.21 -2.42 -12.30
CA PRO A 92 6.24 -3.16 -13.56
C PRO A 92 5.59 -4.55 -13.44
N GLN A 93 4.80 -4.92 -14.44
CA GLN A 93 4.24 -6.26 -14.57
C GLN A 93 5.32 -7.27 -15.00
N GLY A 94 5.43 -8.39 -14.28
CA GLY A 94 6.38 -9.47 -14.58
C GLY A 94 6.04 -10.28 -15.84
N PRO A 95 6.99 -11.05 -16.37
CA PRO A 95 6.83 -11.81 -17.61
C PRO A 95 5.84 -12.99 -17.47
N PRO A 96 5.09 -13.34 -18.54
CA PRO A 96 4.08 -14.39 -18.48
C PRO A 96 4.68 -15.81 -18.47
N PHE A 97 4.07 -16.70 -17.70
CA PHE A 97 4.30 -18.16 -17.72
C PHE A 97 2.98 -18.91 -17.95
N ALA A 98 3.08 -20.21 -18.25
CA ALA A 98 1.96 -21.05 -18.69
C ALA A 98 0.81 -21.13 -17.65
N GLN A 99 -0.39 -20.75 -18.13
CA GLN A 99 -1.75 -20.86 -17.58
C GLN A 99 -1.93 -21.21 -16.08
N ALA A 100 -1.45 -20.35 -15.19
CA ALA A 100 -2.08 -20.12 -13.89
C ALA A 100 -2.74 -18.74 -13.92
N VAL A 101 -4.03 -18.66 -13.59
CA VAL A 101 -4.79 -17.41 -13.63
C VAL A 101 -4.83 -16.84 -12.22
N VAL A 102 -4.53 -15.55 -12.08
CA VAL A 102 -4.80 -14.82 -10.85
C VAL A 102 -6.15 -14.14 -11.00
N ASP A 103 -7.11 -14.53 -10.17
CA ASP A 103 -8.47 -14.01 -10.22
C ASP A 103 -8.59 -12.65 -9.52
N ALA A 104 -7.93 -12.52 -8.37
CA ALA A 104 -7.96 -11.31 -7.58
C ALA A 104 -6.69 -11.16 -6.72
N VAL A 105 -6.34 -9.90 -6.47
CA VAL A 105 -5.35 -9.49 -5.47
C VAL A 105 -6.01 -8.41 -4.63
N ASN A 106 -6.30 -8.73 -3.39
CA ASN A 106 -7.01 -7.88 -2.45
C ASN A 106 -6.04 -7.32 -1.43
N THR A 107 -6.10 -6.02 -1.17
CA THR A 107 -5.31 -5.37 -0.13
C THR A 107 -6.09 -5.40 1.19
N LEU A 108 -5.51 -5.99 2.23
CA LEU A 108 -6.09 -6.07 3.58
C LEU A 108 -5.58 -4.95 4.51
N PRO A 109 -6.28 -4.65 5.61
CA PRO A 109 -5.77 -3.76 6.65
C PRO A 109 -4.43 -4.23 7.24
N PRO A 110 -3.59 -3.32 7.78
CA PRO A 110 -2.31 -3.69 8.38
C PRO A 110 -2.50 -4.67 9.53
N GLY A 111 -1.57 -5.60 9.69
CA GLY A 111 -1.61 -6.63 10.73
C GLY A 111 -2.54 -7.82 10.46
N SER A 112 -3.29 -7.80 9.36
CA SER A 112 -4.01 -8.99 8.89
C SER A 112 -3.02 -10.08 8.45
N PRO A 113 -3.34 -11.38 8.56
CA PRO A 113 -2.51 -12.43 7.97
C PRO A 113 -2.62 -12.40 6.45
N ALA A 114 -1.49 -12.58 5.76
CA ALA A 114 -1.51 -12.83 4.32
C ALA A 114 -2.06 -14.23 4.04
N SER A 115 -2.84 -14.38 2.96
CA SER A 115 -3.34 -15.69 2.55
C SER A 115 -3.46 -15.82 1.04
N VAL A 116 -3.46 -17.06 0.57
CA VAL A 116 -3.65 -17.41 -0.84
C VAL A 116 -4.70 -18.51 -0.93
N GLY A 117 -5.80 -18.20 -1.60
CA GLY A 117 -6.78 -19.17 -2.02
C GLY A 117 -6.36 -19.79 -3.35
N VAL A 118 -6.54 -21.10 -3.51
CA VAL A 118 -6.35 -21.80 -4.77
C VAL A 118 -7.61 -22.59 -5.13
N ASN A 119 -7.99 -22.54 -6.41
CA ASN A 119 -9.04 -23.38 -6.98
C ASN A 119 -8.50 -24.07 -8.22
N PHE A 120 -8.83 -25.34 -8.38
CA PHE A 120 -8.45 -26.14 -9.54
C PHE A 120 -9.68 -26.83 -10.11
N ASP A 121 -9.98 -26.57 -11.38
CA ASP A 121 -11.15 -27.13 -12.08
C ASP A 121 -10.82 -28.36 -12.95
N GLY A 122 -9.60 -28.90 -12.81
CA GLY A 122 -9.08 -29.98 -13.65
C GLY A 122 -8.26 -29.50 -14.85
N THR A 123 -8.37 -28.22 -15.23
CA THR A 123 -7.66 -27.64 -16.40
C THR A 123 -6.90 -26.37 -16.04
N HIS A 124 -7.48 -25.49 -15.23
CA HIS A 124 -6.89 -24.22 -14.82
C HIS A 124 -6.68 -24.18 -13.32
N VAL A 125 -5.52 -23.66 -12.92
CA VAL A 125 -5.25 -23.27 -11.53
C VAL A 125 -5.56 -21.79 -11.40
N ARG A 126 -6.45 -21.45 -10.47
CA ARG A 126 -6.87 -20.07 -10.20
C ARG A 126 -6.46 -19.69 -8.78
N PHE A 127 -5.81 -18.54 -8.64
CA PHE A 127 -5.36 -18.02 -7.35
C PHE A 127 -6.10 -16.75 -6.97
N THR A 128 -6.36 -16.58 -5.68
CA THR A 128 -6.80 -15.31 -5.09
C THR A 128 -5.85 -14.96 -3.95
N PHE A 129 -5.27 -13.77 -4.00
CA PHE A 129 -4.32 -13.30 -3.00
C PHE A 129 -4.99 -12.29 -2.07
N GLU A 130 -4.76 -12.45 -0.78
CA GLU A 130 -5.10 -11.50 0.26
C GLU A 130 -3.79 -10.98 0.87
N ILE A 131 -3.43 -9.74 0.53
CA ILE A 131 -2.13 -9.14 0.87
C ILE A 131 -2.37 -7.98 1.85
N PRO A 132 -1.88 -8.05 3.10
CA PRO A 132 -1.94 -6.94 4.04
C PRO A 132 -1.12 -5.75 3.55
N GLN A 133 -1.69 -4.55 3.67
CA GLN A 133 -0.92 -3.33 3.49
C GLN A 133 0.11 -3.15 4.63
N GLY A 134 1.19 -2.41 4.34
CA GLY A 134 2.15 -2.03 5.37
C GLY A 134 1.51 -1.16 6.45
N TYR A 135 2.15 -1.11 7.63
CA TYR A 135 1.74 -0.17 8.67
C TYR A 135 1.96 1.27 8.22
N GLU A 136 1.07 2.15 8.65
CA GLU A 136 1.25 3.58 8.47
C GLU A 136 2.51 4.05 9.21
N GLY A 137 3.25 4.98 8.60
CA GLY A 137 4.42 5.57 9.23
C GLY A 137 4.04 6.40 10.45
N PRO A 138 5.00 6.70 11.35
CA PRO A 138 4.75 7.64 12.44
C PRO A 138 4.34 9.02 11.90
N ALA A 139 3.55 9.75 12.68
CA ALA A 139 3.20 11.13 12.36
C ALA A 139 4.46 12.00 12.16
N GLY A 140 4.37 12.96 11.24
CA GLY A 140 5.41 13.95 11.04
C GLY A 140 5.67 14.77 12.30
N ALA A 141 6.90 15.25 12.47
CA ALA A 141 7.17 16.25 13.50
C ALA A 141 6.29 17.49 13.27
N GLN A 142 5.78 18.09 14.35
CA GLN A 142 5.11 19.38 14.27
C GLN A 142 6.08 20.40 13.65
N GLY A 143 5.61 21.21 12.70
CA GLY A 143 6.42 22.28 12.13
C GLY A 143 6.88 23.27 13.20
N GLU A 144 8.07 23.84 13.01
CA GLU A 144 8.58 24.90 13.89
C GLU A 144 7.53 26.03 13.98
N PRO A 145 7.28 26.59 15.18
CA PRO A 145 6.50 27.81 15.31
C PRO A 145 7.04 28.89 14.38
N GLY A 146 6.16 29.61 13.68
CA GLY A 146 6.60 30.70 12.80
C GLY A 146 7.37 31.76 13.60
N GLU A 147 8.60 32.07 13.17
CA GLU A 147 9.39 33.14 13.76
C GLU A 147 8.79 34.50 13.37
N VAL A 148 8.43 35.33 14.35
CA VAL A 148 8.27 36.77 14.14
C VAL A 148 9.61 37.39 14.48
N SER A 149 10.39 37.73 13.45
CA SER A 149 11.67 38.41 13.65
C SER A 149 11.46 39.77 14.32
N GLN A 150 12.47 40.24 15.07
CA GLN A 150 12.46 41.59 15.62
C GLN A 150 12.21 42.64 14.51
N ALA A 151 12.75 42.43 13.31
CA ALA A 151 12.52 43.30 12.16
C ALA A 151 11.06 43.32 11.68
N GLN A 152 10.35 42.18 11.69
CA GLN A 152 8.92 42.11 11.37
C GLN A 152 8.08 42.80 12.46
N LEU A 153 8.45 42.61 13.72
CA LEU A 153 7.85 43.33 14.85
C LEU A 153 8.04 44.84 14.71
N ASP A 154 9.27 45.28 14.47
CA ASP A 154 9.63 46.70 14.32
C ASP A 154 8.90 47.34 13.14
N THR A 155 8.79 46.62 12.02
CA THR A 155 8.02 47.08 10.84
C THR A 155 6.54 47.21 11.16
N ALA A 156 5.95 46.24 11.86
CA ALA A 156 4.53 46.25 12.23
C ALA A 156 4.18 47.39 13.19
N ILE A 157 5.11 47.80 14.07
CA ILE A 157 4.88 48.87 15.04
C ILE A 157 5.42 50.25 14.58
N SER A 158 6.20 50.32 13.49
CA SER A 158 6.81 51.58 13.01
C SER A 158 5.78 52.66 12.65
N GLY A 159 4.54 52.29 12.30
CA GLY A 159 3.45 53.23 12.02
C GLY A 159 2.64 53.64 13.25
N THR A 160 2.94 53.06 14.41
CA THR A 160 2.30 53.41 15.68
C THR A 160 3.08 54.53 16.36
N SER A 161 2.40 55.37 17.15
CA SER A 161 3.09 56.44 17.87
C SER A 161 3.94 55.84 19.00
N PRO A 162 5.28 55.98 18.98
CA PRO A 162 6.13 55.45 20.05
C PRO A 162 5.94 56.20 21.38
N ASN A 163 5.45 57.43 21.29
CA ASN A 163 5.08 58.28 22.41
C ASN A 163 3.90 59.17 22.02
N THR A 164 3.01 59.46 22.97
CA THR A 164 1.91 60.42 22.81
C THR A 164 2.34 61.84 23.27
N ASN A 165 3.65 62.06 23.47
CA ASN A 165 4.20 63.29 24.04
C ASN A 165 3.88 64.53 23.19
N ASN A 166 3.79 64.37 21.87
CA ASN A 166 3.45 65.45 20.95
C ASN A 166 1.94 65.66 20.75
N VAL A 167 1.07 64.83 21.33
CA VAL A 167 -0.38 65.05 21.29
C VAL A 167 -0.76 65.99 22.43
N GLY A 168 -1.25 67.18 22.07
CA GLY A 168 -1.73 68.18 23.03
C GLY A 168 -3.01 67.75 23.76
N THR A 169 -3.21 68.26 24.97
CA THR A 169 -4.51 68.16 25.64
C THR A 169 -5.52 69.10 24.98
N LEU A 170 -6.79 68.77 25.07
CA LEU A 170 -7.87 69.62 24.59
C LEU A 170 -8.21 70.62 25.70
N ASP A 171 -7.64 71.82 25.67
CA ASP A 171 -7.68 72.77 26.79
C ASP A 171 -8.91 73.72 26.76
N THR A 172 -9.69 73.67 25.69
CA THR A 172 -10.91 74.48 25.55
C THR A 172 -12.07 73.80 26.29
N PRO A 173 -12.68 74.44 27.30
CA PRO A 173 -13.79 73.83 28.04
C PRO A 173 -15.07 73.80 27.20
N PHE A 174 -15.89 72.77 27.41
CA PHE A 174 -17.22 72.68 26.82
C PHE A 174 -18.28 73.14 27.82
N GLY A 175 -19.30 73.86 27.33
CA GLY A 175 -20.41 74.35 28.17
C GLY A 175 -21.39 73.27 28.60
N ASP A 176 -21.40 72.12 27.91
CA ASP A 176 -22.22 70.96 28.26
C ASP A 176 -21.45 70.07 29.27
N PRO A 177 -22.03 69.73 30.42
CA PRO A 177 -21.35 68.99 31.49
C PRO A 177 -20.92 67.58 31.08
N ASP A 178 -21.66 66.90 30.21
CA ASP A 178 -21.30 65.55 29.76
C ASP A 178 -20.13 65.60 28.78
N MET A 179 -20.10 66.62 27.91
CA MET A 179 -18.96 66.87 27.01
C MET A 179 -17.71 67.32 27.76
N GLU A 180 -17.87 68.09 28.85
CA GLU A 180 -16.74 68.48 29.71
C GLU A 180 -16.15 67.28 30.46
N ALA A 181 -16.99 66.36 30.95
CA ALA A 181 -16.54 65.11 31.55
C ALA A 181 -15.79 64.22 30.55
N LEU A 182 -16.29 64.14 29.30
CA LEU A 182 -15.62 63.40 28.23
C LEU A 182 -14.27 64.03 27.85
N ARG A 183 -14.20 65.37 27.76
CA ARG A 183 -12.94 66.10 27.52
C ARG A 183 -11.91 65.82 28.62
N GLN A 184 -12.32 65.82 29.88
CA GLN A 184 -11.44 65.49 31.00
C GLN A 184 -10.90 64.08 30.91
N LYS A 185 -11.75 63.09 30.56
CA LYS A 185 -11.33 61.70 30.36
C LYS A 185 -10.40 61.52 29.16
N LEU A 186 -10.62 62.28 28.08
CA LEU A 186 -9.73 62.29 26.91
C LEU A 186 -8.35 62.85 27.29
N ASN A 187 -8.28 63.93 28.07
CA ASN A 187 -7.02 64.47 28.55
C ASN A 187 -6.31 63.53 29.53
N GLU A 188 -7.05 62.86 30.41
CA GLU A 188 -6.50 61.83 31.30
C GLU A 188 -5.87 60.68 30.50
N LEU A 189 -6.54 60.22 29.44
CA LEU A 189 -6.02 59.20 28.53
C LEU A 189 -4.75 59.66 27.78
N ILE A 190 -4.76 60.88 27.25
CA ILE A 190 -3.60 61.48 26.56
C ILE A 190 -2.41 61.57 27.52
N LEU A 191 -2.62 62.04 28.74
CA LEU A 191 -1.57 62.20 29.76
C LEU A 191 -1.01 60.85 30.21
N ASN A 192 -1.86 59.85 30.43
CA ASN A 192 -1.43 58.50 30.82
C ASN A 192 -0.66 57.77 29.70
N GLY A 193 -0.86 58.16 28.43
CA GLY A 193 -0.16 57.61 27.27
C GLY A 193 1.22 58.25 26.99
N ARG A 194 1.59 59.32 27.72
CA ARG A 194 2.92 59.93 27.61
C ARG A 194 3.96 59.05 28.32
N ARG A 195 5.10 58.82 27.68
CA ARG A 195 6.24 58.03 28.19
C ARG A 195 7.52 58.81 28.09
#